data_AF-A0A815UW77-F1
#
_entry.id   AF-A0A815UW77-F1
#
_cell.length_a   1.000
_cell.length_b   1.000
_cell.length_c   1.000
_cell.angle_alpha   90.00
_cell.angle_beta   90.00
_cell.angle_gamma   90.00
#
_symmetry.space_group_name_H-M   'P 1'
#
loop_
_entity.id
_entity.type
_entity.pdbx_description
1 polymer ?
#
loop_
_entity_poly.entity_id
_entity_poly.type
_entity_poly.pdbx_seq_one_letter_code
_entity_poly.pdbx_strand_id
1 'polypeptide(L)'
;MVIVISKKVIDNIYALGAGTSADCDFQARLLESQLELFKLNQDRQVHVATAVRKIQQHLFRHQGYLGAYLIIVDVDVTGSHMATVHPHRSISFLPFVASGKNLFLLNIFIRISNLGSGGYTSLSVIEDRSKANMIEDETKQLIRDALYASTITDLFSGSKINMYVLTKEILDKFLSYEIIAVRTEKQADYTLTKGTTEVLSINVKKIKYDVVNEKVKATETHEAMELA
;
A
#
# COMPACT_ATOMS: atom_id res chain seq x y z
N MET A 1 -0.79 12.95 3.66
CA MET A 1 -0.07 11.68 3.65
C MET A 1 -1.05 10.52 3.72
N VAL A 2 -1.75 10.34 2.60
CA VAL A 2 -2.38 9.10 2.19
C VAL A 2 -1.29 8.01 2.13
N ILE A 3 -1.60 6.87 2.73
CA ILE A 3 -0.85 5.60 2.85
C ILE A 3 0.49 5.58 2.11
N VAL A 4 1.58 5.45 2.87
CA VAL A 4 2.94 5.44 2.34
C VAL A 4 3.27 4.09 1.70
N ILE A 5 2.74 3.00 2.26
CA ILE A 5 3.11 1.63 1.86
C ILE A 5 1.88 0.73 2.06
N SER A 6 1.45 0.10 0.98
CA SER A 6 0.65 -1.13 1.04
C SER A 6 1.61 -2.29 0.88
N LYS A 7 1.65 -3.18 1.86
CA LYS A 7 2.50 -4.37 1.81
C LYS A 7 1.70 -5.61 2.19
N LYS A 8 1.75 -6.60 1.30
CA LYS A 8 1.38 -7.97 1.64
C LYS A 8 2.36 -8.48 2.70
N VAL A 9 1.85 -8.91 3.85
CA VAL A 9 2.67 -9.38 4.99
C VAL A 9 2.78 -10.89 4.95
N ILE A 10 1.65 -11.56 4.82
CA ILE A 10 1.52 -12.98 4.48
C ILE A 10 0.33 -13.12 3.54
N ASP A 11 0.05 -14.31 3.03
CA ASP A 11 -1.06 -14.53 2.10
C ASP A 11 -2.33 -13.81 2.53
N ASN A 12 -2.82 -14.07 3.73
CA ASN A 12 -4.10 -13.56 4.17
C ASN A 12 -4.07 -12.21 4.91
N ILE A 13 -2.90 -11.57 5.07
CA ILE A 13 -2.75 -10.34 5.88
C ILE A 13 -2.02 -9.26 5.09
N TYR A 14 -2.59 -8.07 5.07
CA TYR A 14 -1.99 -6.86 4.49
C TYR A 14 -1.80 -5.80 5.56
N ALA A 15 -0.73 -5.03 5.40
CA ALA A 15 -0.44 -3.87 6.23
C ALA A 15 -0.41 -2.60 5.36
N LEU A 16 -1.10 -1.57 5.85
CA LEU A 16 -1.09 -0.22 5.28
C LEU A 16 -0.42 0.71 6.28
N GLY A 17 0.60 1.44 5.85
CA GLY A 17 1.39 2.31 6.72
C GLY A 17 1.11 3.80 6.53
N ALA A 18 1.08 4.53 7.65
CA ALA A 18 1.08 5.99 7.75
C ALA A 18 2.07 6.45 8.84
N GLY A 19 2.44 7.73 8.83
CA GLY A 19 3.57 8.29 9.60
C GLY A 19 4.92 8.15 8.90
N THR A 20 5.97 7.84 9.64
CA THR A 20 7.33 7.75 9.10
C THR A 20 7.44 6.56 8.14
N SER A 21 7.74 6.84 6.87
CA SER A 21 7.85 5.83 5.81
C SER A 21 8.78 4.68 6.16
N ALA A 22 9.99 5.00 6.61
CA ALA A 22 11.01 4.02 6.96
C ALA A 22 10.53 3.11 8.10
N ASP A 23 9.97 3.69 9.17
CA ASP A 23 9.46 2.92 10.29
C ASP A 23 8.36 1.95 9.83
N CYS A 24 7.41 2.42 9.00
CA CYS A 24 6.34 1.57 8.48
C CYS A 24 6.88 0.38 7.67
N ASP A 25 7.85 0.62 6.77
CA ASP A 25 8.42 -0.45 5.93
C ASP A 25 9.16 -1.49 6.77
N PHE A 26 10.03 -1.04 7.68
CA PHE A 26 10.78 -1.94 8.54
C PHE A 26 9.88 -2.72 9.50
N GLN A 27 8.84 -2.07 10.04
CA GLN A 27 7.85 -2.76 10.86
C GLN A 27 7.05 -3.81 10.07
N ALA A 28 6.65 -3.50 8.83
CA ALA A 28 5.94 -4.45 7.98
C ALA A 28 6.83 -5.64 7.59
N ARG A 29 8.10 -5.41 7.25
CA ARG A 29 9.10 -6.46 6.98
C ARG A 29 9.38 -7.36 8.19
N LEU A 30 9.52 -6.76 9.37
CA LEU A 30 9.73 -7.51 10.61
C LEU A 30 8.52 -8.38 10.93
N LEU A 31 7.31 -7.84 10.74
CA LEU A 31 6.07 -8.54 10.97
C LEU A 31 5.91 -9.71 9.98
N GLU A 32 6.19 -9.50 8.69
CA GLU A 32 6.21 -10.52 7.63
C GLU A 32 7.09 -11.70 8.04
N SER A 33 8.36 -11.47 8.35
CA SER A 33 9.30 -12.53 8.74
C SER A 33 8.82 -13.33 9.96
N GLN A 34 8.28 -12.65 10.98
CA GLN A 34 7.79 -13.31 12.19
C GLN A 34 6.51 -14.13 11.97
N LEU A 35 5.62 -13.65 11.10
CA LEU A 35 4.36 -14.32 10.80
C LEU A 35 4.56 -15.48 9.83
N GLU A 36 5.47 -15.35 8.87
CA GLU A 36 5.84 -16.43 7.97
C GLU A 36 6.46 -17.59 8.73
N LEU A 37 7.40 -17.31 9.65
CA LEU A 37 7.94 -18.34 10.55
C LEU A 37 6.87 -18.96 11.43
N PHE A 38 5.93 -18.16 11.94
CA PHE A 38 4.82 -18.67 12.75
C PHE A 38 3.88 -19.57 11.94
N LYS A 39 3.57 -19.20 10.69
CA LYS A 39 2.78 -19.98 9.74
C LYS A 39 3.46 -21.33 9.46
N LEU A 40 4.76 -21.34 9.18
CA LEU A 40 5.54 -22.55 8.92
C LEU A 40 5.58 -23.50 10.13
N ASN A 41 5.70 -22.96 11.35
CA ASN A 41 5.74 -23.77 12.56
C ASN A 41 4.39 -24.39 12.94
N GLN A 42 3.28 -23.68 12.67
CA GLN A 42 1.94 -24.13 13.06
C GLN A 42 1.20 -24.86 11.93
N ASP A 43 1.69 -24.76 10.70
CA ASP A 43 1.05 -25.26 9.48
C ASP A 43 -0.44 -24.86 9.38
N ARG A 44 -0.73 -23.61 9.77
CA ARG A 44 -2.08 -23.06 9.86
C ARG A 44 -2.10 -21.61 9.42
N GLN A 45 -3.27 -21.18 8.95
CA GLN A 45 -3.51 -19.77 8.65
C GLN A 45 -3.38 -18.92 9.92
N VAL A 46 -2.72 -17.76 9.79
CA VAL A 46 -2.48 -16.86 10.92
C VAL A 46 -3.60 -15.84 11.02
N HIS A 47 -4.16 -15.67 12.22
CA HIS A 47 -5.18 -14.66 12.50
C HIS A 47 -4.59 -13.27 12.72
N VAL A 48 -5.34 -12.22 12.37
CA VAL A 48 -4.94 -10.81 12.57
C VAL A 48 -4.55 -10.50 14.01
N ALA A 49 -5.19 -11.14 14.99
CA ALA A 49 -4.92 -10.91 16.40
C ALA A 49 -3.46 -11.22 16.76
N THR A 50 -2.86 -12.21 16.11
CA THR A 50 -1.45 -12.58 16.28
C THR A 50 -0.54 -11.50 15.70
N ALA A 51 -0.87 -11.01 14.50
CA ALA A 51 -0.14 -9.93 13.84
C ALA A 51 -0.16 -8.64 14.67
N VAL A 52 -1.35 -8.24 15.10
CA VAL A 52 -1.60 -7.05 15.93
C VAL A 52 -0.86 -7.13 17.26
N ARG A 53 -0.89 -8.29 17.93
CA ARG A 53 -0.19 -8.47 19.21
C ARG A 53 1.32 -8.36 19.05
N LYS A 54 1.91 -8.97 18.02
CA LYS A 54 3.34 -8.90 17.74
C LYS A 54 3.80 -7.46 17.50
N ILE A 55 3.10 -6.75 16.62
CA ILE A 55 3.48 -5.37 16.27
C ILE A 55 3.24 -4.41 17.44
N GLN A 56 2.13 -4.56 18.18
CA GLN A 56 1.83 -3.72 19.34
C GLN A 56 2.90 -3.87 20.42
N GLN A 57 3.30 -5.10 20.73
CA GLN A 57 4.36 -5.35 21.70
C GLN A 57 5.69 -4.76 21.26
N HIS A 58 6.01 -4.82 19.97
CA HIS A 58 7.21 -4.21 19.42
C HIS A 58 7.19 -2.69 19.55
N LEU A 59 6.15 -2.02 19.04
CA LEU A 59 6.01 -0.56 19.10
C LEU A 59 6.02 -0.03 20.54
N PHE A 60 5.36 -0.73 21.47
CA PHE A 60 5.32 -0.32 22.87
C PHE A 60 6.69 -0.35 23.55
N ARG A 61 7.57 -1.30 23.20
CA ARG A 61 8.94 -1.35 23.74
C ARG A 61 9.72 -0.08 23.39
N HIS A 62 9.40 0.51 22.25
CA HIS A 62 9.99 1.77 21.78
C HIS A 62 9.23 3.01 22.25
N GLN A 63 8.21 2.88 23.12
CA GLN A 63 7.52 4.00 23.78
C GLN A 63 7.02 5.12 22.82
N GLY A 64 6.80 4.82 21.55
CA GLY A 64 6.39 5.78 20.52
C GLY A 64 7.52 6.52 19.79
N TYR A 65 8.80 6.17 20.01
CA TYR A 65 9.91 6.67 19.18
C TYR A 65 9.81 6.20 17.72
N LEU A 66 9.14 5.08 17.48
CA LEU A 66 8.84 4.59 16.14
C LEU A 66 7.52 5.21 15.66
N GLY A 67 7.58 6.09 14.66
CA GLY A 67 6.43 6.84 14.14
C GLY A 67 5.56 6.03 13.16
N ALA A 68 5.39 4.73 13.39
CA ALA A 68 4.62 3.84 12.51
C ALA A 68 3.16 3.73 12.96
N TYR A 69 2.26 4.23 12.12
CA TYR A 69 0.82 4.02 12.23
C TYR A 69 0.42 2.96 11.22
N LEU A 70 -0.06 1.82 11.70
CA LEU A 70 -0.30 0.66 10.86
C LEU A 70 -1.76 0.27 10.90
N ILE A 71 -2.33 0.01 9.74
CA ILE A 71 -3.61 -0.65 9.58
C ILE A 71 -3.31 -2.07 9.12
N ILE A 72 -3.73 -3.05 9.91
CA ILE A 72 -3.59 -4.46 9.57
C ILE A 72 -4.97 -4.98 9.22
N VAL A 73 -5.07 -5.58 8.04
CA VAL A 73 -6.29 -6.21 7.56
C VAL A 73 -6.03 -7.67 7.26
N ASP A 74 -7.00 -8.53 7.57
CA ASP A 74 -6.99 -9.92 7.16
C ASP A 74 -8.33 -10.36 6.57
N VAL A 75 -8.27 -11.50 5.89
CA VAL A 75 -9.43 -12.34 5.63
C VAL A 75 -9.07 -13.76 6.07
N ASP A 76 -9.66 -14.20 7.18
CA ASP A 76 -9.48 -15.52 7.76
C ASP A 76 -10.72 -16.43 7.66
N VAL A 77 -10.62 -17.63 8.23
CA VAL A 77 -11.72 -18.61 8.28
C VAL A 77 -12.97 -18.09 9.00
N THR A 78 -12.79 -17.21 9.99
CA THR A 78 -13.86 -16.63 10.80
C THR A 78 -14.51 -15.42 10.14
N GLY A 79 -13.78 -14.71 9.28
CA GLY A 79 -14.26 -13.54 8.56
C GLY A 79 -13.13 -12.63 8.13
N SER A 80 -13.47 -11.44 7.67
CA SER A 80 -12.50 -10.35 7.54
C SER A 80 -12.28 -9.71 8.89
N HIS A 81 -11.05 -9.27 9.17
CA HIS A 81 -10.75 -8.46 10.36
C HIS A 81 -9.89 -7.25 10.03
N MET A 82 -10.11 -6.15 10.74
CA MET A 82 -9.28 -4.95 10.64
C MET A 82 -8.90 -4.43 12.03
N ALA A 83 -7.63 -4.09 12.18
CA ALA A 83 -7.10 -3.40 13.34
C ALA A 83 -6.28 -2.17 12.94
N THR A 84 -6.35 -1.11 13.74
CA THR A 84 -5.43 0.02 13.67
C THR A 84 -4.51 -0.07 14.85
N VAL A 85 -3.23 0.16 14.61
CA VAL A 85 -2.18 0.17 15.62
C VAL A 85 -1.49 1.52 15.55
N HIS A 86 -1.54 2.24 16.67
CA HIS A 86 -0.83 3.50 16.84
C HIS A 86 0.56 3.25 17.47
N PRO A 87 1.54 4.14 17.25
CA PRO A 87 2.89 4.08 17.84
C PRO A 87 2.92 3.81 19.34
N HIS A 88 1.96 4.37 20.08
CA HIS A 88 1.90 4.30 21.54
C HIS A 88 1.05 3.13 22.06
N ARG A 89 1.05 1.97 21.38
CA ARG A 89 0.33 0.75 21.80
C ARG A 89 -1.20 0.80 21.71
N SER A 90 -1.80 1.95 21.43
CA SER A 90 -3.25 2.03 21.22
C SER A 90 -3.66 1.14 20.05
N ILE A 91 -4.60 0.23 20.31
CA ILE A 91 -5.25 -0.59 19.29
C ILE A 91 -6.73 -0.29 19.38
N SER A 92 -7.34 -0.20 18.21
CA SER A 92 -8.79 -0.28 18.13
C SER A 92 -9.15 -1.38 17.13
N PHE A 93 -10.09 -2.24 17.49
CA PHE A 93 -10.80 -3.13 16.59
C PHE A 93 -12.17 -2.47 16.37
N LEU A 94 -12.48 -2.09 15.14
CA LEU A 94 -13.77 -1.48 14.83
C LEU A 94 -14.57 -2.45 13.94
N PRO A 95 -15.86 -2.64 14.24
CA PRO A 95 -16.69 -3.60 13.54
C PRO A 95 -16.95 -3.18 12.09
N PHE A 96 -17.17 -4.20 11.26
CA PHE A 96 -17.45 -4.07 9.84
C PHE A 96 -18.83 -3.47 9.58
N VAL A 97 -18.86 -2.43 8.75
CA VAL A 97 -20.04 -2.07 7.97
C VAL A 97 -20.04 -2.89 6.66
N ALA A 98 -20.20 -4.21 6.74
CA ALA A 98 -20.46 -5.10 5.59
C ALA A 98 -20.87 -6.51 6.08
N SER A 99 -22.17 -6.72 6.31
CA SER A 99 -22.80 -8.04 6.36
C SER A 99 -23.29 -8.38 4.96
N GLY A 100 -22.41 -9.00 4.19
CA GLY A 100 -22.71 -9.66 2.92
C GLY A 100 -21.73 -10.81 2.77
N LYS A 101 -22.22 -12.01 2.44
CA LYS A 101 -21.41 -13.24 2.38
C LYS A 101 -20.22 -13.15 1.42
N ASN A 102 -20.19 -12.16 0.54
CA ASN A 102 -19.10 -11.90 -0.35
C ASN A 102 -18.82 -10.39 -0.32
N LEU A 103 -17.52 -10.07 -0.30
CA LEU A 103 -16.93 -8.83 -0.85
C LEU A 103 -16.75 -7.66 0.14
N PHE A 104 -15.52 -7.60 0.67
CA PHE A 104 -15.10 -6.73 1.76
C PHE A 104 -14.17 -5.63 1.26
N LEU A 105 -14.75 -4.58 0.68
CA LEU A 105 -13.98 -3.38 0.31
C LEU A 105 -14.17 -2.22 1.28
N LEU A 106 -15.26 -2.15 2.04
CA LEU A 106 -15.69 -0.88 2.62
C LEU A 106 -14.93 -0.46 3.89
N ASN A 107 -14.40 -1.44 4.63
CA ASN A 107 -13.77 -1.15 5.92
C ASN A 107 -12.27 -0.87 5.83
N ILE A 108 -11.63 -1.03 4.66
CA ILE A 108 -10.25 -0.57 4.44
C ILE A 108 -10.13 0.94 4.71
N PHE A 109 -11.19 1.72 4.47
CA PHE A 109 -11.09 3.16 4.32
C PHE A 109 -11.54 4.03 5.51
N ILE A 110 -12.47 3.55 6.35
CA ILE A 110 -12.99 4.29 7.54
C ILE A 110 -11.90 4.63 8.56
N ARG A 111 -10.70 4.06 8.45
CA ARG A 111 -9.60 4.23 9.40
C ARG A 111 -8.31 4.78 8.81
N ILE A 112 -8.17 4.70 7.48
CA ILE A 112 -7.16 5.49 6.74
C ILE A 112 -7.36 6.98 7.04
N SER A 113 -8.61 7.37 7.30
CA SER A 113 -9.06 8.71 7.64
C SER A 113 -8.62 9.27 9.01
N ASN A 114 -8.12 8.45 9.95
CA ASN A 114 -7.63 8.97 11.24
C ASN A 114 -6.09 8.94 11.36
N LEU A 115 -5.39 8.38 10.37
CA LEU A 115 -3.95 8.13 10.44
C LEU A 115 -3.14 8.97 9.45
N GLY A 116 -3.75 9.39 8.34
CA GLY A 116 -3.13 10.26 7.34
C GLY A 116 -3.57 11.72 7.48
N SER A 117 -2.77 12.67 6.98
CA SER A 117 -3.09 14.11 7.09
C SER A 117 -4.37 14.52 6.36
N GLY A 118 -4.71 13.89 5.22
CA GLY A 118 -5.96 14.12 4.49
C GLY A 118 -7.13 13.29 5.01
N GLY A 119 -6.98 12.70 6.20
CA GLY A 119 -7.90 11.70 6.67
C GLY A 119 -9.27 12.26 7.06
N TYR A 120 -9.34 13.45 7.67
CA TYR A 120 -10.62 14.05 8.06
C TYR A 120 -11.56 14.33 6.88
N THR A 121 -11.02 14.74 5.72
CA THR A 121 -11.82 14.91 4.50
C THR A 121 -12.34 13.56 3.98
N SER A 122 -11.54 12.50 4.11
CA SER A 122 -12.00 11.15 3.78
C SER A 122 -13.13 10.73 4.70
N LEU A 123 -13.00 11.01 6.00
CA LEU A 123 -14.00 10.65 7.00
C LEU A 123 -15.35 11.32 6.72
N SER A 124 -15.37 12.60 6.34
CA SER A 124 -16.62 13.31 6.10
C SER A 124 -17.44 12.69 4.97
N VAL A 125 -16.80 12.28 3.87
CA VAL A 125 -17.47 11.61 2.74
C VAL A 125 -17.98 10.21 3.14
N ILE A 126 -17.21 9.49 3.96
CA ILE A 126 -17.58 8.17 4.44
C ILE A 126 -18.78 8.25 5.41
N GLU A 127 -18.74 9.14 6.40
CA GLU A 127 -19.81 9.30 7.39
C GLU A 127 -21.13 9.74 6.74
N ASP A 128 -21.07 10.56 5.68
CA ASP A 128 -22.24 11.01 4.95
C ASP A 128 -22.94 9.89 4.15
N ARG A 129 -22.16 8.97 3.55
CA ARG A 129 -22.67 8.03 2.54
C ARG A 129 -22.60 6.55 2.91
N SER A 130 -21.88 6.21 3.97
CA SER A 130 -21.68 4.80 4.35
C SER A 130 -22.98 4.15 4.80
N LYS A 131 -23.17 2.89 4.39
CA LYS A 131 -24.33 2.07 4.75
C LYS A 131 -23.87 0.68 5.10
N ALA A 132 -24.58 0.03 6.03
CA ALA A 132 -24.38 -1.40 6.27
C ALA A 132 -24.63 -2.20 4.99
N ASN A 133 -23.74 -3.13 4.68
CA ASN A 133 -23.92 -4.16 3.65
C ASN A 133 -23.91 -3.63 2.21
N MET A 134 -23.06 -2.65 1.92
CA MET A 134 -22.88 -2.14 0.55
C MET A 134 -22.33 -3.22 -0.40
N ILE A 135 -22.72 -3.11 -1.66
CA ILE A 135 -22.21 -3.95 -2.76
C ILE A 135 -20.77 -3.52 -3.09
N GLU A 136 -19.98 -4.42 -3.69
CA GLU A 136 -18.59 -4.13 -4.09
C GLU A 136 -18.43 -2.84 -4.88
N ASP A 137 -19.23 -2.66 -5.92
CA ASP A 137 -19.06 -1.52 -6.82
C ASP A 137 -19.49 -0.21 -6.17
N GLU A 138 -20.56 -0.23 -5.37
CA GLU A 138 -20.99 0.90 -4.54
C GLU A 138 -19.88 1.28 -3.54
N THR A 139 -19.25 0.26 -2.96
CA THR A 139 -18.14 0.42 -2.03
C THR A 139 -16.90 1.01 -2.69
N LYS A 140 -16.50 0.50 -3.87
CA LYS A 140 -15.37 1.05 -4.64
C LYS A 140 -15.59 2.52 -4.95
N GLN A 141 -16.80 2.88 -5.37
CA GLN A 141 -17.15 4.26 -5.67
C GLN A 141 -17.05 5.16 -4.43
N LEU A 142 -17.58 4.72 -3.29
CA LEU A 142 -17.49 5.49 -2.05
C LEU A 142 -16.03 5.72 -1.61
N ILE A 143 -15.19 4.68 -1.68
CA ILE A 143 -13.76 4.79 -1.34
C ILE A 143 -13.03 5.72 -2.30
N ARG A 144 -13.34 5.61 -3.59
CA ARG A 144 -12.77 6.48 -4.63
C ARG A 144 -13.11 7.93 -4.34
N ASP A 145 -14.39 8.24 -4.09
CA ASP A 145 -14.84 9.62 -3.85
C ASP A 145 -14.20 10.19 -2.58
N ALA A 146 -14.07 9.39 -1.53
CA ALA A 146 -13.45 9.82 -0.29
C ALA A 146 -11.93 10.06 -0.44
N LEU A 147 -11.22 9.19 -1.17
CA LEU A 147 -9.81 9.39 -1.53
C LEU A 147 -9.60 10.60 -2.46
N TYR A 148 -10.51 10.81 -3.39
CA TYR A 148 -10.47 11.92 -4.32
C TYR A 148 -10.63 13.25 -3.58
N ALA A 149 -11.60 13.34 -2.67
CA ALA A 149 -11.80 14.51 -1.81
C ALA A 149 -10.55 14.79 -0.96
N SER A 150 -9.95 13.75 -0.37
CA SER A 150 -8.69 13.86 0.37
C SER A 150 -7.54 14.37 -0.50
N THR A 151 -7.39 13.82 -1.70
CA THR A 151 -6.31 14.19 -2.63
C THR A 151 -6.38 15.65 -3.07
N ILE A 152 -7.59 16.18 -3.30
CA ILE A 152 -7.76 17.56 -3.74
C ILE A 152 -7.58 18.55 -2.58
N THR A 153 -7.92 18.14 -1.35
CA THR A 153 -7.90 19.02 -0.17
C THR A 153 -6.59 18.98 0.61
N ASP A 154 -5.87 17.85 0.63
CA ASP A 154 -4.64 17.67 1.40
C ASP A 154 -3.40 17.84 0.51
N LEU A 155 -2.57 18.84 0.84
CA LEU A 155 -1.32 19.17 0.12
C LEU A 155 -0.33 18.00 0.04
N PHE A 156 -0.36 17.09 1.02
CA PHE A 156 0.58 15.98 1.13
C PHE A 156 -0.02 14.64 0.68
N SER A 157 -1.07 14.68 -0.14
CA SER A 157 -1.72 13.51 -0.71
C SER A 157 -1.99 13.73 -2.20
N GLY A 158 -1.70 12.71 -3.03
CA GLY A 158 -2.09 12.76 -4.43
C GLY A 158 -1.42 11.73 -5.32
N SER A 159 -1.29 12.08 -6.61
CA SER A 159 -0.91 11.17 -7.70
C SER A 159 -2.04 10.25 -8.15
N LYS A 160 -2.20 9.10 -7.49
CA LYS A 160 -3.06 8.00 -7.97
C LYS A 160 -3.84 7.39 -6.81
N ILE A 161 -5.05 6.94 -7.10
CA ILE A 161 -5.85 6.12 -6.20
C ILE A 161 -5.55 4.65 -6.49
N ASN A 162 -5.04 3.96 -5.47
CA ASN A 162 -4.83 2.52 -5.50
C ASN A 162 -5.86 1.83 -4.60
N MET A 163 -6.42 0.72 -5.09
CA MET A 163 -7.36 -0.10 -4.32
C MET A 163 -6.91 -1.55 -4.29
N TYR A 164 -7.12 -2.18 -3.14
CA TYR A 164 -6.91 -3.60 -2.92
C TYR A 164 -8.23 -4.24 -2.53
N VAL A 165 -8.66 -5.20 -3.32
CA VAL A 165 -9.85 -6.01 -3.05
C VAL A 165 -9.40 -7.31 -2.38
N LEU A 166 -9.81 -7.51 -1.13
CA LEU A 166 -9.54 -8.72 -0.38
C LEU A 166 -10.81 -9.56 -0.31
N THR A 167 -10.74 -10.79 -0.81
CA THR A 167 -11.83 -11.78 -0.71
C THR A 167 -11.28 -13.10 -0.21
N LYS A 168 -12.17 -14.01 0.20
CA LYS A 168 -11.77 -15.35 0.67
C LYS A 168 -11.10 -16.19 -0.43
N GLU A 169 -11.45 -15.96 -1.70
CA GLU A 169 -11.00 -16.76 -2.85
C GLU A 169 -9.90 -16.05 -3.66
N ILE A 170 -10.02 -14.72 -3.83
CA ILE A 170 -9.09 -13.87 -4.57
C ILE A 170 -8.44 -12.91 -3.59
N LEU A 171 -7.15 -13.11 -3.38
CA LEU A 171 -6.41 -12.45 -2.31
C LEU A 171 -5.66 -11.20 -2.76
N ASP A 172 -5.51 -10.98 -4.08
CA ASP A 172 -4.80 -9.82 -4.59
C ASP A 172 -5.30 -9.44 -5.98
N LYS A 173 -6.19 -8.45 -6.05
CA LYS A 173 -6.34 -7.65 -7.27
C LYS A 173 -5.92 -6.23 -6.96
N PHE A 174 -4.62 -5.95 -7.15
CA PHE A 174 -4.10 -4.58 -7.12
C PHE A 174 -4.62 -3.83 -8.34
N LEU A 175 -5.41 -2.79 -8.11
CA LEU A 175 -5.95 -1.94 -9.15
C LEU A 175 -5.46 -0.51 -8.92
N SER A 176 -4.66 0.00 -9.85
CA SER A 176 -4.56 1.44 -10.06
C SER A 176 -5.92 1.89 -10.58
N TYR A 177 -6.77 2.35 -9.67
CA TYR A 177 -8.18 2.61 -9.97
C TYR A 177 -8.33 3.89 -10.79
N GLU A 178 -7.62 4.96 -10.40
CA GLU A 178 -7.72 6.25 -11.05
C GLU A 178 -6.44 7.07 -10.89
N ILE A 179 -6.04 7.78 -11.96
CA ILE A 179 -4.94 8.73 -11.95
C ILE A 179 -5.56 10.13 -11.83
N ILE A 180 -5.30 10.82 -10.72
CA ILE A 180 -5.88 12.15 -10.46
C ILE A 180 -4.98 13.23 -11.05
N ALA A 181 -3.68 13.15 -10.76
CA ALA A 181 -2.71 14.14 -11.22
C ALA A 181 -2.02 13.63 -12.48
N VAL A 182 -2.42 14.18 -13.63
CA VAL A 182 -1.74 13.95 -14.91
C VAL A 182 -0.64 14.99 -15.06
N ARG A 183 0.58 14.54 -15.37
CA ARG A 183 1.70 15.44 -15.64
C ARG A 183 1.42 16.18 -16.95
N THR A 184 1.39 17.50 -16.91
CA THR A 184 1.28 18.34 -18.11
C THR A 184 2.51 18.17 -19.00
N GLU A 185 2.31 18.23 -20.30
CA GLU A 185 3.40 18.26 -21.27
C GLU A 185 4.27 19.51 -21.06
N LYS A 186 5.59 19.33 -21.17
CA LYS A 186 6.51 20.46 -21.10
C LYS A 186 6.30 21.34 -22.34
N GLN A 187 6.12 22.64 -22.13
CA GLN A 187 5.93 23.59 -23.23
C GLN A 187 7.22 23.89 -24.01
N ALA A 188 8.38 23.63 -23.41
CA ALA A 188 9.68 23.89 -24.01
C ALA A 188 10.64 22.73 -23.77
N ASP A 189 11.52 22.51 -24.75
CA ASP A 189 12.67 21.63 -24.60
C ASP A 189 13.84 22.41 -23.96
N TYR A 190 14.39 21.86 -22.88
CA TYR A 190 15.53 22.41 -22.16
C TYR A 190 16.78 21.52 -22.30
N THR A 191 16.78 20.63 -23.29
CA THR A 191 17.91 19.73 -23.56
C THR A 191 19.09 20.55 -24.09
N LEU A 192 20.14 20.64 -23.29
CA LEU A 192 21.39 21.32 -23.67
C LEU A 192 22.25 20.40 -24.54
N THR A 193 22.97 20.99 -25.50
CA THR A 193 23.91 20.23 -26.33
C THR A 193 25.10 19.74 -25.50
N LYS A 194 25.67 18.60 -25.88
CA LYS A 194 26.84 18.05 -25.18
C LYS A 194 28.01 19.04 -25.26
N GLY A 195 28.59 19.39 -24.11
CA GLY A 195 29.70 20.33 -24.01
C GLY A 195 29.33 21.72 -23.48
N THR A 196 28.06 21.98 -23.18
CA THR A 196 27.62 23.24 -22.54
C THR A 196 28.07 23.42 -21.10
N THR A 197 28.34 22.31 -20.39
CA THR A 197 28.83 22.34 -19.00
C THR A 197 30.34 22.21 -19.01
N GLU A 198 31.05 23.18 -18.44
CA GLU A 198 32.50 23.12 -18.26
C GLU A 198 32.87 21.99 -17.29
N VAL A 199 33.75 21.08 -17.73
CA VAL A 199 34.17 19.93 -16.93
C VAL A 199 35.63 20.12 -16.52
N LEU A 200 35.87 20.31 -15.22
CA LEU A 200 37.21 20.59 -14.67
C LEU A 200 38.15 19.37 -14.72
N SER A 201 37.61 18.17 -14.51
CA SER A 201 38.40 16.93 -14.58
C SER A 201 37.51 15.74 -14.96
N ILE A 202 38.08 14.82 -15.74
CA ILE A 202 37.41 13.60 -16.17
C ILE A 202 38.31 12.42 -15.83
N ASN A 203 37.79 11.48 -15.04
CA ASN A 203 38.47 10.21 -14.76
C ASN A 203 37.68 9.06 -15.40
N VAL A 204 38.26 8.41 -16.40
CA VAL A 204 37.66 7.26 -17.08
C VAL A 204 38.34 5.98 -16.60
N LYS A 205 37.67 5.20 -15.75
CA LYS A 205 38.10 3.86 -15.38
C LYS A 205 37.55 2.84 -16.37
N LYS A 206 38.43 2.30 -17.22
CA LYS A 206 38.09 1.17 -18.08
C LYS A 206 37.97 -0.09 -17.22
N ILE A 207 36.78 -0.69 -17.20
CA ILE A 207 36.57 -1.99 -16.57
C ILE A 207 37.10 -3.05 -17.54
N LYS A 208 38.17 -3.75 -17.16
CA LYS A 208 38.61 -4.95 -17.89
C LYS A 208 37.72 -6.11 -17.48
N TYR A 209 37.09 -6.73 -18.45
CA TYR A 209 36.38 -7.99 -18.30
C TYR A 209 36.91 -8.96 -19.34
N ASP A 210 37.10 -10.22 -18.95
CA ASP A 210 37.33 -11.31 -19.90
C ASP A 210 35.97 -11.92 -20.24
N VAL A 211 35.67 -12.06 -21.53
CA VAL A 211 34.44 -12.71 -21.98
C VAL A 211 34.61 -14.22 -21.78
N VAL A 212 34.13 -14.73 -20.64
CA VAL A 212 34.25 -16.15 -20.28
C VAL A 212 33.23 -17.02 -21.03
N ASN A 213 32.06 -16.48 -21.33
CA ASN A 213 31.03 -17.22 -22.05
C ASN A 213 30.04 -16.28 -22.75
N GLU A 214 29.80 -16.52 -24.02
CA GLU A 214 28.82 -15.78 -24.83
C GLU A 214 27.62 -16.69 -25.10
N LYS A 215 26.44 -16.31 -24.62
CA LYS A 215 25.18 -17.00 -24.93
C LYS A 215 24.34 -16.12 -25.83
N VAL A 216 24.27 -16.48 -27.11
CA VAL A 216 23.33 -15.88 -28.05
C VAL A 216 21.94 -16.42 -27.71
N LYS A 217 21.08 -15.57 -27.12
CA LYS A 217 19.64 -15.83 -27.06
C LYS A 217 19.04 -15.28 -28.35
N ALA A 218 18.48 -16.15 -29.18
CA ALA A 218 17.61 -15.72 -30.26
C ALA A 218 16.38 -15.06 -29.62
N THR A 219 16.17 -13.79 -29.91
CA THR A 219 14.93 -13.10 -29.55
C THR A 219 13.86 -13.61 -30.50
N GLU A 220 12.92 -14.43 -30.03
CA GLU A 220 11.71 -14.70 -30.78
C GLU A 220 10.96 -13.37 -30.93
N THR A 221 10.75 -12.96 -32.18
CA THR A 221 9.95 -11.80 -32.54
C THR A 221 8.49 -12.12 -32.19
N HIS A 222 8.07 -11.85 -30.96
CA HIS A 222 6.65 -11.70 -30.69
C HIS A 222 6.16 -10.46 -31.45
N GLU A 223 5.26 -10.69 -32.40
CA GLU A 223 4.56 -9.67 -33.17
C GLU A 223 4.06 -8.57 -32.23
N ALA A 224 4.37 -7.32 -32.58
CA ALA A 224 3.79 -6.17 -31.93
C ALA A 224 2.27 -6.28 -32.07
N MET A 225 1.58 -6.36 -30.92
CA MET A 225 0.14 -6.28 -30.86
C MET A 225 -0.28 -4.88 -31.35
N GLU A 226 -0.77 -4.80 -32.59
CA GLU A 226 -1.42 -3.59 -33.11
C GLU A 226 -2.67 -3.32 -32.26
N LEU A 227 -2.69 -2.15 -31.62
CA LEU A 227 -3.90 -1.59 -31.03
C LEU A 227 -4.68 -0.92 -32.16
N ALA A 228 -5.78 -1.56 -32.58
CA ALA A 228 -6.86 -0.92 -33.30
C ALA A 228 -7.86 -0.30 -32.31
#